data_AF-A0A929UDC3-F1
#
_entry.id   AF-A0A929UDC3-F1
#
_cell.length_a   1.000
_cell.length_b   1.000
_cell.length_c   1.000
_cell.angle_alpha   90.00
_cell.angle_beta   90.00
_cell.angle_gamma   90.00
#
_symmetry.space_group_name_H-M   'P 1'
#
loop_
_entity.id
_entity.type
_entity.pdbx_description
1 polymer ?
#
loop_
_entity_poly.entity_id
_entity_poly.type
_entity_poly.pdbx_seq_one_letter_code
_entity_poly.pdbx_strand_id
1 'polypeptide(L)' 'MKIAVIAGTNTDTRMGMEYLRKLDPALELMSYPVSSTCEEQARFQYADNKEKEERIDDIFHQAKKCGIEDFFIYCNSLA' A
#
# COMPACT_ATOMS: atom_id res chain seq x y z
N MET A 1 1.39 -3.82 -17.26
CA MET A 1 2.00 -2.85 -16.33
C MET A 1 1.79 -3.37 -14.92
N LYS A 2 2.85 -3.44 -14.10
CA LYS A 2 2.76 -3.90 -12.71
C LYS A 2 2.62 -2.70 -11.79
N ILE A 3 1.61 -2.69 -10.94
CA ILE A 3 1.36 -1.60 -9.99
C ILE A 3 1.39 -2.15 -8.57
N ALA A 4 2.19 -1.55 -7.70
CA ALA A 4 2.13 -1.78 -6.27
C ALA A 4 1.00 -0.93 -5.68
N VAL A 5 0.01 -1.60 -5.08
CA VAL A 5 -1.10 -0.95 -4.38
C VAL A 5 -0.76 -0.91 -2.89
N ILE A 6 -0.64 0.30 -2.34
CA ILE A 6 -0.28 0.55 -0.95
C ILE A 6 -1.46 1.19 -0.24
N ALA A 7 -1.82 0.67 0.93
CA ALA A 7 -2.86 1.26 1.79
C ALA A 7 -2.62 0.88 3.26
N GLY A 8 -3.48 1.36 4.16
CA GLY A 8 -3.34 1.14 5.61
C GLY A 8 -3.35 -0.33 5.99
N THR A 9 -4.49 -1.00 5.83
CA THR A 9 -4.65 -2.42 6.16
C THR A 9 -4.77 -3.32 4.93
N ASN A 10 -4.72 -4.64 5.13
CA ASN A 10 -5.10 -5.63 4.11
C ASN A 10 -6.44 -5.32 3.42
N THR A 11 -7.43 -4.88 4.19
CA THR A 11 -8.76 -4.54 3.66
C THR A 11 -8.69 -3.28 2.79
N ASP A 12 -8.01 -2.24 3.25
CA ASP A 12 -7.85 -0.99 2.48
C ASP A 12 -7.09 -1.25 1.17
N THR A 13 -6.03 -2.07 1.22
CA THR A 13 -5.24 -2.39 0.04
C THR A 13 -6.07 -3.17 -0.97
N ARG A 14 -6.87 -4.15 -0.50
CA ARG A 14 -7.80 -4.87 -1.37
C ARG A 14 -8.82 -3.93 -2.02
N MET A 15 -9.35 -2.95 -1.29
CA MET A 15 -10.27 -1.95 -1.86
C MET A 15 -9.59 -1.12 -2.95
N GLY A 16 -8.34 -0.70 -2.76
CA GLY A 16 -7.56 -0.02 -3.80
C GLY A 16 -7.32 -0.90 -5.03
N MET A 17 -7.05 -2.19 -4.84
CA MET A 17 -6.92 -3.14 -5.96
C MET A 17 -8.24 -3.32 -6.70
N GLU A 18 -9.36 -3.43 -5.99
CA GLU A 18 -10.70 -3.55 -6.59
C GLU A 18 -11.08 -2.29 -7.38
N TYR A 19 -10.71 -1.11 -6.87
CA TYR A 19 -10.88 0.16 -7.58
C TYR A 19 -10.12 0.16 -8.92
N LEU A 20 -8.83 -0.17 -8.91
CA LEU A 20 -8.02 -0.21 -10.13
C LEU A 20 -8.50 -1.28 -11.11
N ARG A 21 -8.88 -2.48 -10.64
CA ARG A 21 -9.43 -3.53 -11.50
C ARG A 21 -10.73 -3.12 -12.21
N LYS A 22 -11.55 -2.27 -11.57
CA LYS A 22 -12.77 -1.72 -12.19
C LYS A 22 -12.46 -0.71 -13.30
N LEU A 23 -11.34 0.01 -13.19
CA LEU A 23 -10.89 0.95 -14.21
C LEU A 23 -10.26 0.23 -15.39
N ASP A 24 -9.39 -0.74 -15.11
CA ASP A 24 -8.71 -1.54 -16.12
C ASP A 24 -8.40 -2.96 -15.59
N PRO A 25 -9.15 -3.98 -16.08
CA PRO A 25 -8.91 -5.38 -15.71
C PRO A 25 -7.56 -5.95 -16.17
N ALA A 26 -6.87 -5.30 -17.11
CA ALA A 26 -5.58 -5.75 -17.63
C ALA A 26 -4.39 -5.35 -16.74
N LEU A 27 -4.61 -4.57 -15.68
CA LEU A 27 -3.58 -4.19 -14.74
C LEU A 27 -3.11 -5.38 -13.89
N GLU A 28 -1.79 -5.57 -13.81
CA GLU A 28 -1.18 -6.52 -12.88
C GLU A 28 -0.95 -5.81 -11.54
N LEU A 29 -1.76 -6.13 -10.53
CA LEU A 29 -1.76 -5.45 -9.25
C LEU A 29 -1.11 -6.29 -8.17
N MET A 30 -0.20 -5.68 -7.39
CA MET A 30 0.51 -6.32 -6.29
C MET A 30 0.14 -5.63 -4.97
N SER A 31 -0.22 -6.41 -3.95
CA SER A 31 -0.71 -5.90 -2.66
C SER A 31 0.44 -5.60 -1.71
N TYR A 32 0.53 -4.36 -1.23
CA TYR A 32 1.52 -3.91 -0.26
C TYR A 32 0.86 -3.12 0.89
N PRO A 33 0.16 -3.80 1.81
CA PRO A 33 -0.42 -3.13 2.98
C PRO A 33 0.67 -2.61 3.91
N VAL A 34 0.47 -1.43 4.47
CA VAL A 34 1.34 -0.85 5.50
C VAL A 34 1.28 -1.68 6.77
N SER A 35 0.10 -2.17 7.11
CA SER A 35 -0.22 -2.92 8.32
C SER A 35 -1.10 -4.12 8.01
N SER A 36 -0.97 -5.21 8.77
CA SER A 36 -1.80 -6.40 8.57
C SER A 36 -3.14 -6.33 9.32
N THR A 37 -3.18 -5.53 10.39
CA THR A 37 -4.33 -5.35 11.29
C THR A 37 -4.64 -3.87 11.54
N CYS A 38 -5.83 -3.59 12.08
CA CYS A 38 -6.22 -2.24 12.47
C CYS A 38 -5.36 -1.71 13.64
N GLU A 39 -4.97 -2.59 14.56
CA GLU A 39 -4.11 -2.25 15.70
C GLU A 39 -2.70 -1.86 15.24
N GLU A 40 -2.12 -2.63 14.30
CA GLU A 40 -0.85 -2.26 13.68
C GLU A 40 -0.96 -0.94 12.93
N GLN A 41 -2.07 -0.71 12.22
CA GLN A 41 -2.29 0.54 11.52
C GLN A 41 -2.40 1.74 12.46
N ALA A 42 -3.10 1.59 13.60
CA ALA A 42 -3.16 2.61 14.61
C ALA A 42 -1.76 2.89 15.20
N ARG A 43 -0.98 1.86 15.51
CA ARG A 43 0.41 2.02 15.97
C ARG A 43 1.26 2.77 14.94
N PHE A 44 1.18 2.39 13.66
CA PHE A 44 1.89 3.06 12.58
C PHE A 44 1.47 4.54 12.45
N GLN A 45 0.19 4.87 12.64
CA GLN A 45 -0.28 6.26 12.57
C GLN A 45 0.29 7.15 13.68
N TYR A 46 0.48 6.60 14.89
CA TYR A 46 1.05 7.32 16.03
C TYR A 46 2.56 7.19 16.16
N ALA A 47 3.20 6.35 15.34
CA ALA A 47 4.65 6.22 15.25
C ALA A 47 5.32 7.56 14.88
N ASP A 48 6.60 7.68 15.20
CA ASP A 48 7.36 8.87 14.80
C ASP A 48 7.63 8.87 13.27
N ASN A 49 8.14 9.99 12.76
CA ASN A 49 8.38 10.12 11.32
C ASN A 49 9.45 9.14 10.81
N LYS A 50 10.44 8.81 11.64
CA LYS A 50 11.53 7.92 11.25
C LYS A 50 11.00 6.49 11.06
N GLU A 51 10.21 5.99 12.02
CA GLU A 51 9.58 4.68 11.93
C GLU A 51 8.61 4.60 10.73
N LYS A 52 7.88 5.68 10.46
CA LYS A 52 7.00 5.78 9.29
C LYS A 52 7.78 5.72 7.98
N GLU A 53 8.85 6.50 7.86
CA GLU A 53 9.72 6.53 6.69
C GLU A 53 10.36 5.17 6.44
N GLU A 54 10.95 4.55 7.46
CA GLU A 54 11.55 3.21 7.36
C GLU A 54 10.55 2.17 6.86
N ARG A 55 9.32 2.19 7.41
CA ARG A 55 8.28 1.25 7.01
C ARG A 55 7.84 1.44 5.55
N ILE A 56 7.69 2.68 5.12
CA ILE A 56 7.31 3.00 3.74
C ILE A 56 8.46 2.65 2.78
N ASP A 57 9.69 3.00 3.12
CA ASP A 57 10.89 2.69 2.33
C ASP A 57 11.09 1.19 2.14
N ASP A 58 10.82 0.39 3.18
CA ASP A 58 10.83 -1.07 3.08
C ASP A 58 9.83 -1.57 2.04
N ILE A 59 8.60 -1.05 2.05
CA ILE A 59 7.55 -1.42 1.09
C ILE A 59 7.99 -1.08 -0.34
N PHE A 60 8.49 0.14 -0.56
CA PHE A 60 9.01 0.56 -1.87
C PHE A 60 10.18 -0.32 -2.31
N HIS A 61 11.10 -0.68 -1.42
CA HIS A 61 12.22 -1.56 -1.74
C HIS A 61 11.76 -2.97 -2.14
N GLN A 62 10.80 -3.56 -1.43
CA GLN A 62 10.28 -4.88 -1.80
C GLN A 62 9.57 -4.85 -3.16
N ALA A 63 8.76 -3.83 -3.41
CA ALA A 63 8.10 -3.65 -4.70
C ALA A 63 9.11 -3.49 -5.85
N LYS A 64 10.14 -2.65 -5.68
CA LYS A 64 11.20 -2.45 -6.67
C LYS A 64 12.00 -3.73 -6.94
N LYS A 65 12.27 -4.55 -5.92
CA LYS A 65 12.90 -5.88 -6.09
C LYS A 65 12.07 -6.82 -6.97
N CYS A 66 10.76 -6.64 -7.03
CA CYS A 66 9.86 -7.36 -7.92
C CYS A 66 9.72 -6.74 -9.32
N GLY A 67 10.52 -5.72 -9.65
CA GLY A 67 10.48 -5.01 -10.93
C GLY A 67 9.26 -4.09 -11.09
N ILE A 68 8.69 -3.63 -9.97
CA ILE A 68 7.56 -2.70 -9.97
C ILE A 68 8.08 -1.25 -9.91
N GLU A 69 7.69 -0.45 -10.90
CA GLU A 69 8.06 0.97 -11.02
C GLU A 69 6.86 1.90 -10.73
N ASP A 70 5.62 1.39 -10.87
CA ASP A 70 4.40 2.15 -10.68
C ASP A 70 3.75 1.87 -9.31
N PHE A 71 3.32 2.93 -8.63
CA PHE A 71 2.78 2.86 -7.27
C PHE A 71 1.43 3.58 -7.19
N PHE A 72 0.46 2.94 -6.55
CA PHE A 72 -0.85 3.52 -6.25
C PHE A 72 -1.06 3.50 -4.74
N ILE A 73 -1.08 4.69 -4.14
CA ILE A 73 -1.36 4.85 -2.71
C ILE A 73 -2.85 5.13 -2.53
N TYR A 74 -3.54 4.18 -1.93
CA TYR A 74 -4.97 4.24 -1.64
C TYR A 74 -5.18 4.63 -0.18
N CYS A 75 -5.31 5.94 0.07
CA CYS A 75 -5.54 6.47 1.40
C CYS A 75 -7.02 6.84 1.58
N ASN A 76 -7.75 6.05 2.35
CA ASN A 76 -9.12 6.37 2.78
C ASN A 76 -9.18 7.11 4.12
N SER A 77 -8.04 7.56 4.63
CA SER A 77 -8.00 8.49 5.76
C SER A 77 -8.46 9.85 5.25
N LEU A 78 -9.76 10.15 5.38
CA LEU A 78 -10.25 11.53 5.32
C LEU A 78 -9.43 12.33 6.34
N ALA A 79 -8.70 13.32 5.82
CA ALA A 79 -7.87 14.25 6.59
C ALA A 79 -8.67 14.99 7.67
#